data_AF-A0A2H3B7H5-F1
#
_entry.id   AF-A0A2H3B7H5-F1
#
_cell.length_a   1.000
_cell.length_b   1.000
_cell.length_c   1.000
_cell.angle_alpha   90.00
_cell.angle_beta   90.00
_cell.angle_gamma   90.00
#
_symmetry.space_group_name_H-M   'P 1'
#
loop_
_entity.id
_entity.type
_entity.pdbx_description
1 polymer ?
#
loop_
_entity_poly.entity_id
_entity_poly.type
_entity_poly.pdbx_seq_one_letter_code
_entity_poly.pdbx_strand_id
1 'polypeptide(L)'
;MAAENDVNVALRVVEALAPKAIPTASSTQSTMPKELANAEKTLENRIIELKERNHIHGAVPTLEDLLNPAEEEEIGEPEYQFGSDEEIIEVARYQLAVERGEIQEIEEDEEEEDEGDEGEPLITSEQGIELCRKLEILCNMHGDVDISSELQAHLRRFQGVLFKETQANLKQVSLETMWSSRVQWNTADDDVVMM
;
A
#
# COMPACT_ATOMS: atom_id res chain seq x y z
N MET A 1 33.32 11.72 47.09
CA MET A 1 32.24 12.03 48.05
C MET A 1 32.11 13.54 48.09
N ALA A 2 31.01 14.22 47.80
CA ALA A 2 29.64 13.85 47.49
C ALA A 2 29.03 15.06 46.74
N ALA A 3 28.38 14.86 45.61
CA ALA A 3 27.56 15.90 44.95
C ALA A 3 26.45 15.26 44.11
N GLU A 4 26.03 14.06 44.48
CA GLU A 4 24.82 13.45 43.98
C GLU A 4 23.75 13.68 45.04
N ASN A 5 22.59 14.19 44.63
CA ASN A 5 21.35 14.20 45.41
C ASN A 5 21.12 15.40 46.37
N ASP A 6 21.21 16.63 45.85
CA ASP A 6 20.59 17.77 46.56
C ASP A 6 19.12 17.94 46.13
N VAL A 7 18.30 16.95 46.51
CA VAL A 7 16.85 16.90 46.29
C VAL A 7 16.16 18.19 46.75
N ASN A 8 16.72 18.85 47.77
CA ASN A 8 16.20 20.10 48.31
C ASN A 8 16.36 21.27 47.33
N VAL A 9 17.41 21.28 46.51
CA VAL A 9 17.61 22.29 45.46
C VAL A 9 16.59 22.06 44.34
N ALA A 10 16.38 20.80 43.94
CA ALA A 10 15.35 20.46 42.95
C ALA A 10 13.94 20.82 43.45
N LEU A 11 13.60 20.51 44.71
CA LEU A 11 12.31 20.87 45.29
C LEU A 11 12.08 22.39 45.31
N ARG A 12 13.09 23.17 45.66
CA ARG A 12 13.00 24.64 45.66
C ARG A 12 12.79 25.21 44.26
N VAL A 13 13.41 24.63 43.24
CA VAL A 13 13.20 25.05 41.84
C VAL A 13 11.77 24.75 41.39
N VAL A 14 11.22 23.58 41.76
CA VAL A 14 9.84 23.22 41.45
C VAL A 14 8.84 24.11 42.18
N GLU A 15 9.05 24.37 43.48
CA GLU A 15 8.19 25.30 44.25
C GLU A 15 8.29 26.75 43.74
N ALA A 16 9.46 27.19 43.27
CA ALA A 16 9.62 28.53 42.69
C ALA A 16 8.95 28.66 41.31
N LEU A 17 8.74 27.55 40.60
CA LEU A 17 8.01 27.51 39.32
C LEU A 17 6.50 27.37 39.50
N ALA A 18 6.02 26.88 40.65
CA ALA A 18 4.60 26.72 40.97
C ALA A 18 3.76 28.02 40.87
N PRO A 19 4.19 29.21 41.35
CA PRO A 19 3.42 30.45 41.18
C PRO A 19 3.53 31.06 39.77
N LYS A 20 4.38 30.49 38.89
CA LYS A 20 4.54 30.91 37.49
C LYS A 20 3.82 29.97 36.51
N ALA A 21 3.24 28.88 37.02
CA ALA A 21 2.30 28.07 36.28
C ALA A 21 1.07 28.92 35.99
N ILE A 22 0.83 29.14 34.69
CA ILE A 22 -0.34 29.81 34.16
C ILE A 22 -1.57 29.16 34.81
N PRO A 23 -2.54 29.92 35.32
CA PRO A 23 -3.76 29.31 35.83
C PRO A 23 -4.30 28.42 34.72
N THR A 24 -4.41 27.11 35.01
CA THR A 24 -5.11 26.14 34.19
C THR A 24 -6.50 26.71 34.00
N ALA A 25 -6.68 27.44 32.90
CA ALA A 25 -7.96 27.93 32.51
C ALA A 25 -8.80 26.68 32.39
N SER A 26 -9.76 26.55 33.31
CA SER A 26 -10.90 25.67 33.20
C SER A 26 -11.25 25.60 31.73
N SER A 27 -11.03 24.45 31.11
CA SER A 27 -11.24 24.21 29.68
C SER A 27 -12.61 24.77 29.36
N THR A 28 -12.63 25.97 28.80
CA THR A 28 -13.83 26.59 28.31
C THR A 28 -14.32 25.61 27.29
N GLN A 29 -15.52 25.06 27.52
CA GLN A 29 -16.28 24.30 26.54
C GLN A 29 -16.00 24.92 25.18
N SER A 30 -15.11 24.28 24.43
CA SER A 30 -14.81 24.67 23.07
C SER A 30 -16.12 24.35 22.37
N THR A 31 -16.90 25.40 22.10
CA THR A 31 -18.02 25.27 21.19
C THR A 31 -17.38 24.80 19.90
N MET A 32 -17.58 23.52 19.58
CA MET A 32 -17.13 22.91 18.33
C MET A 32 -17.31 23.97 17.24
N PRO A 33 -16.24 24.36 16.52
CA PRO A 33 -16.34 25.41 15.53
C PRO A 33 -17.54 25.12 14.64
N LYS A 34 -18.44 26.10 14.44
CA LYS A 34 -19.67 25.88 13.65
C LYS A 34 -19.39 25.29 12.26
N GLU A 35 -18.20 25.60 11.74
CA GLU A 35 -17.65 25.07 10.51
C GLU A 35 -17.46 23.55 10.56
N LEU A 36 -16.98 23.01 11.69
CA LEU A 36 -16.79 21.58 11.88
C LEU A 36 -18.14 20.83 11.92
N ALA A 37 -19.11 21.34 12.68
CA ALA A 37 -20.45 20.75 12.72
C ALA A 37 -21.16 20.80 11.34
N ASN A 38 -20.90 21.85 10.55
CA ASN A 38 -21.41 21.95 9.19
C ASN A 38 -20.70 20.96 8.24
N ALA A 39 -19.39 20.80 8.38
CA ALA A 39 -18.60 19.87 7.58
C ALA A 39 -19.00 18.42 7.86
N GLU A 40 -19.16 18.06 9.14
CA GLU A 40 -19.61 16.75 9.61
C GLU A 40 -20.98 16.38 9.00
N LYS A 41 -21.97 17.28 9.15
CA LYS A 41 -23.30 17.08 8.54
C LYS A 41 -23.26 17.01 7.01
N THR A 42 -22.36 17.76 6.38
CA THR A 42 -22.17 17.70 4.92
C THR A 42 -21.65 16.33 4.50
N LEU A 43 -20.68 15.79 5.24
CA LEU A 43 -20.12 14.47 5.00
C LEU A 43 -21.18 13.37 5.19
N GLU A 44 -21.96 13.41 6.26
CA GLU A 44 -23.08 12.48 6.48
C GLU A 44 -24.07 12.48 5.31
N ASN A 45 -24.49 13.67 4.86
CA ASN A 45 -25.42 13.78 3.73
C ASN A 45 -24.84 13.18 2.44
N ARG A 46 -23.54 13.34 2.20
CA ARG A 46 -22.87 12.75 1.02
C ARG A 46 -22.81 11.23 1.10
N ILE A 47 -22.56 10.67 2.28
CA ILE A 47 -22.56 9.23 2.50
C ILE A 47 -23.94 8.65 2.21
N ILE A 48 -25.00 9.32 2.66
CA ILE A 48 -26.39 8.93 2.37
C ILE A 48 -26.67 9.00 0.86
N GLU A 49 -26.29 10.10 0.19
CA GLU A 49 -26.44 10.26 -1.27
C GLU A 49 -25.72 9.15 -2.05
N LEU A 50 -24.49 8.80 -1.64
CA LEU A 50 -23.72 7.71 -2.25
C LEU A 50 -24.39 6.35 -2.03
N LYS A 51 -25.03 6.16 -0.86
CA LYS A 51 -25.80 4.95 -0.59
C LYS A 51 -27.03 4.84 -1.47
N GLU A 52 -27.80 5.91 -1.61
CA GLU A 52 -28.99 5.97 -2.49
C GLU A 52 -28.64 5.68 -3.95
N ARG A 53 -27.46 6.10 -4.38
CA ARG A 53 -26.93 5.85 -5.73
C ARG A 53 -26.31 4.46 -5.89
N ASN A 54 -26.38 3.60 -4.87
CA ASN A 54 -25.76 2.27 -4.83
C ASN A 54 -24.23 2.27 -5.03
N HIS A 55 -23.54 3.35 -4.66
CA HIS A 55 -22.08 3.40 -4.68
C HIS A 55 -21.46 2.84 -3.39
N ILE A 56 -22.21 2.80 -2.28
CA ILE A 56 -21.82 2.14 -1.03
C ILE A 56 -22.61 0.84 -0.89
N HIS A 57 -21.91 -0.29 -0.91
CA HIS A 57 -22.50 -1.62 -0.72
C HIS A 57 -22.51 -2.00 0.77
N GLY A 58 -23.49 -2.78 1.21
CA GLY A 58 -23.58 -3.21 2.62
C GLY A 58 -24.15 -2.15 3.58
N ALA A 59 -23.74 -2.19 4.85
CA ALA A 59 -24.14 -1.20 5.85
C ALA A 59 -23.56 0.18 5.52
N VAL A 60 -24.26 1.25 5.90
CA VAL A 60 -23.72 2.61 5.77
C VAL A 60 -22.69 2.80 6.88
N PRO A 61 -21.42 3.11 6.56
CA PRO A 61 -20.40 3.31 7.58
C PRO A 61 -20.74 4.58 8.39
N THR A 62 -20.43 4.54 9.68
CA THR A 62 -20.58 5.73 10.53
C THR A 62 -19.43 6.70 10.30
N LEU A 63 -19.57 7.93 10.78
CA LEU A 63 -18.48 8.91 10.72
C LEU A 63 -17.23 8.44 11.47
N GLU A 64 -17.43 7.76 12.61
CA GLU A 64 -16.32 7.19 13.38
C GLU A 64 -15.59 6.12 12.56
N ASP A 65 -16.33 5.21 11.91
CA ASP A 65 -15.74 4.16 11.06
C ASP A 65 -14.97 4.76 9.86
N LEU A 66 -15.34 5.95 9.39
CA LEU A 66 -14.67 6.62 8.27
C LEU A 66 -13.45 7.45 8.67
N LEU A 67 -13.47 8.02 9.86
CA LEU A 67 -12.38 8.86 10.37
C LEU A 67 -11.34 8.05 11.12
N ASN A 68 -11.78 6.99 11.79
CA ASN A 68 -10.97 6.08 12.59
C ASN A 68 -11.35 4.63 12.22
N PRO A 69 -10.97 4.16 11.02
CA PRO A 69 -11.25 2.79 10.62
C PRO A 69 -10.53 1.82 11.56
N ALA A 70 -11.19 0.72 11.94
CA ALA A 70 -10.63 -0.27 12.86
C ALA A 70 -9.33 -0.90 12.32
N GLU A 71 -9.19 -0.92 10.99
CA GLU A 71 -7.99 -1.39 10.30
C GLU A 71 -6.76 -0.50 10.53
N GLU A 72 -6.94 0.79 10.84
CA GLU A 72 -5.84 1.69 11.20
C GLU A 72 -5.42 1.58 12.68
N GLU A 73 -6.27 1.03 13.54
CA GLU A 73 -5.93 0.75 14.94
C GLU A 73 -4.98 -0.46 15.05
N GLU A 74 -5.05 -1.38 14.08
CA GLU A 74 -4.12 -2.50 13.96
C GLU A 74 -2.78 -2.01 13.42
N ILE A 75 -1.88 -1.62 14.34
CA ILE A 75 -0.46 -1.48 14.03
C ILE A 75 0.05 -2.88 13.67
N GLY A 76 0.11 -3.17 12.37
CA GLY A 76 0.72 -4.39 11.86
C GLY A 76 2.16 -4.54 12.33
N GLU A 77 2.72 -5.74 12.19
CA GLU A 77 4.14 -5.95 12.44
C GLU A 77 4.95 -4.99 11.56
N PRO A 78 5.96 -4.30 12.11
CA PRO A 78 6.76 -3.39 11.31
C PRO A 78 7.38 -4.18 10.16
N GLU A 79 7.04 -3.79 8.93
CA GLU A 79 7.56 -4.40 7.69
C GLU A 79 9.10 -4.37 7.63
N TYR A 80 9.71 -3.51 8.47
CA TYR A 80 11.13 -3.42 8.71
C TYR A 80 11.41 -3.50 10.21
N GLN A 81 11.80 -4.69 10.69
CA GLN A 81 12.70 -4.76 11.83
C GLN A 81 14.04 -4.24 11.33
N PHE A 82 14.33 -2.95 11.59
CA PHE A 82 15.73 -2.57 11.70
C PHE A 82 16.30 -3.51 12.76
N GLY A 83 17.37 -4.23 12.41
CA GLY A 83 17.99 -5.19 13.31
C GLY A 83 18.52 -4.53 14.58
N SER A 84 19.43 -5.22 15.28
CA SER A 84 20.09 -4.60 16.44
C SER A 84 20.78 -3.30 16.04
N ASP A 85 20.94 -2.36 16.98
CA ASP A 85 21.70 -1.12 16.76
C ASP A 85 23.09 -1.42 16.15
N GLU A 86 23.68 -2.56 16.50
CA GLU A 86 24.93 -3.08 15.93
C GLU A 86 24.87 -3.34 14.42
N GLU A 87 23.77 -3.89 13.89
CA GLU A 87 23.61 -4.18 12.46
C GLU A 87 23.47 -2.88 11.66
N ILE A 88 22.77 -1.89 12.22
CA ILE A 88 22.66 -0.55 11.63
C ILE A 88 24.04 0.12 11.57
N ILE A 89 24.84 0.00 12.64
CA ILE A 89 26.20 0.52 12.70
C ILE A 89 27.10 -0.18 11.68
N GLU A 90 26.94 -1.50 11.49
CA GLU A 90 27.73 -2.27 10.53
C GLU A 90 27.42 -1.87 9.09
N VAL A 91 26.15 -1.72 8.73
CA VAL A 91 25.74 -1.21 7.41
C VAL A 91 26.26 0.21 7.16
N ALA A 92 26.17 1.10 8.16
CA ALA A 92 26.67 2.46 8.04
C ALA A 92 28.21 2.51 7.88
N ARG A 93 28.94 1.63 8.59
CA ARG A 93 30.39 1.51 8.45
C ARG A 93 30.80 0.94 7.09
N TYR A 94 30.06 -0.04 6.59
CA TYR A 94 30.27 -0.60 5.26
C TYR A 94 30.10 0.49 4.19
N GLN A 95 29.00 1.25 4.21
CA GLN A 95 28.76 2.35 3.26
C GLN A 95 29.87 3.41 3.31
N LEU A 96 30.31 3.81 4.50
CA LEU A 96 31.42 4.75 4.67
C LEU A 96 32.76 4.20 4.15
N ALA A 97 33.00 2.90 4.25
CA ALA A 97 34.20 2.25 3.76
C ALA A 97 34.19 2.10 2.22
N VAL A 98 33.01 1.88 1.61
CA VAL A 98 32.81 1.92 0.15
C VAL A 98 33.05 3.35 -0.38
N GLU A 99 32.47 4.38 0.23
CA GLU A 99 32.70 5.78 -0.18
C GLU A 99 34.17 6.21 -0.07
N ARG A 100 34.91 5.66 0.90
CA ARG A 100 36.35 5.92 1.07
C ARG A 100 37.23 5.11 0.11
N GLY A 101 36.65 4.20 -0.66
CA GLY A 101 37.38 3.29 -1.55
C GLY A 101 38.22 2.26 -0.82
N GLU A 102 37.92 1.99 0.47
CA GLU A 102 38.57 0.95 1.26
C GLU A 102 38.00 -0.44 0.91
N ILE A 103 36.77 -0.47 0.40
CA ILE A 103 36.10 -1.65 -0.17
C ILE A 103 35.88 -1.35 -1.65
N GLN A 104 36.57 -2.08 -2.52
CA GLN A 104 36.28 -2.09 -3.94
C GLN A 104 35.19 -3.12 -4.18
N GLU A 105 33.96 -2.65 -4.42
CA GLU A 105 32.90 -3.53 -4.89
C GLU A 105 33.37 -4.13 -6.22
N ILE A 106 33.47 -5.45 -6.26
CA ILE A 106 33.70 -6.18 -7.50
C ILE A 106 32.36 -6.06 -8.22
N GLU A 107 32.31 -5.21 -9.24
CA GLU A 107 31.28 -5.32 -10.27
C GLU A 107 31.33 -6.77 -10.74
N GLU A 108 30.31 -7.55 -10.40
CA GLU A 108 30.10 -8.83 -11.06
C GLU A 108 30.00 -8.48 -12.54
N ASP A 109 31.02 -8.85 -13.32
CA ASP A 109 30.95 -8.87 -14.77
C ASP A 109 29.64 -9.58 -15.09
N GLU A 110 28.61 -8.82 -15.48
CA GLU A 110 27.47 -9.36 -16.19
C GLU A 110 28.09 -9.98 -17.44
N GLU A 111 28.35 -11.29 -17.37
CA GLU A 111 28.68 -12.08 -18.55
C GLU A 111 27.64 -11.69 -19.60
N GLU A 112 28.11 -11.08 -20.69
CA GLU A 112 27.29 -10.72 -21.84
C GLU A 112 26.54 -12.00 -22.24
N GLU A 113 25.28 -12.12 -21.81
CA GLU A 113 24.39 -13.20 -22.23
C GLU A 113 24.18 -13.02 -23.73
N ASP A 114 24.95 -13.83 -24.46
CA ASP A 114 24.78 -14.27 -25.84
C ASP A 114 23.40 -13.92 -26.42
N GLU A 115 23.38 -12.91 -27.30
CA GLU A 115 22.27 -12.61 -28.21
C GLU A 115 22.04 -13.82 -29.13
N GLY A 116 21.31 -14.83 -28.64
CA GLY A 116 21.40 -16.15 -29.24
C GLY A 116 20.23 -17.12 -29.05
N ASP A 117 19.00 -16.68 -28.79
CA ASP A 117 17.77 -17.40 -29.21
C ASP A 117 16.53 -16.52 -28.97
N GLU A 118 16.11 -15.71 -29.95
CA GLU A 118 14.74 -15.16 -29.98
C GLU A 118 13.75 -16.28 -30.34
N GLY A 119 13.63 -17.27 -29.46
CA GLY A 119 12.48 -18.15 -29.42
C GLY A 119 11.30 -17.35 -28.87
N GLU A 120 10.14 -17.41 -29.54
CA GLU A 120 8.89 -16.88 -28.97
C GLU A 120 8.75 -17.42 -27.53
N PRO A 121 8.44 -16.55 -26.54
CA PRO A 121 8.33 -17.00 -25.16
C PRO A 121 7.30 -18.12 -25.08
N LEU A 122 7.72 -19.28 -24.57
CA LEU A 122 6.90 -20.49 -24.48
C LEU A 122 5.59 -20.27 -23.73
N ILE A 123 5.57 -19.25 -22.85
CA ILE A 123 4.43 -18.83 -22.05
C ILE A 123 4.27 -17.32 -22.22
N THR A 124 3.10 -16.89 -22.69
CA THR A 124 2.78 -15.46 -22.78
C THR A 124 2.52 -14.88 -21.39
N SER A 125 2.67 -13.56 -21.20
CA SER A 125 2.39 -12.91 -19.92
C SER A 125 0.95 -13.16 -19.42
N GLU A 126 -0.03 -13.27 -20.33
CA GLU A 126 -1.41 -13.64 -19.99
C GLU A 126 -1.52 -15.07 -19.45
N GLN A 127 -0.84 -16.03 -20.09
CA GLN A 127 -0.78 -17.42 -19.62
C GLN A 127 -0.04 -17.53 -18.28
N GLY A 128 0.99 -16.71 -18.07
CA GLY A 128 1.70 -16.60 -16.79
C GLY A 128 0.80 -16.12 -15.65
N ILE A 129 -0.02 -15.09 -15.90
CA ILE A 129 -1.01 -14.59 -14.92
C ILE A 129 -2.04 -15.69 -14.59
N GLU A 130 -2.54 -16.41 -15.59
CA GLU A 130 -3.50 -17.50 -15.38
C GLU A 130 -2.90 -18.64 -14.54
N LEU A 131 -1.64 -19.00 -14.80
CA LEU A 131 -0.92 -20.02 -14.05
C LEU A 131 -0.77 -19.61 -12.58
N CYS A 132 -0.38 -18.36 -12.31
CA CYS A 132 -0.23 -17.86 -10.95
C CYS A 132 -1.56 -17.92 -10.18
N ARG A 133 -2.67 -17.60 -10.85
CA ARG A 133 -4.01 -17.69 -10.24
C ARG A 133 -4.39 -19.13 -9.89
N LYS A 134 -4.05 -20.10 -10.75
CA LYS A 134 -4.26 -21.53 -10.46
C LYS A 134 -3.43 -22.00 -9.27
N LEU A 135 -2.17 -21.55 -9.19
CA LEU A 135 -1.30 -21.87 -8.06
C LEU A 135 -1.80 -21.27 -6.75
N GLU A 136 -2.32 -20.03 -6.76
CA GLU A 136 -2.94 -19.44 -5.56
C GLU A 136 -4.15 -20.25 -5.07
N ILE A 137 -5.00 -20.72 -5.99
CA ILE A 137 -6.13 -21.61 -5.66
C ILE A 137 -5.61 -22.91 -5.03
N LEU A 138 -4.57 -23.51 -5.59
CA LEU A 138 -3.99 -24.74 -5.02
C LEU A 138 -3.39 -24.51 -3.63
N CYS A 139 -2.73 -23.38 -3.41
CA CYS A 139 -2.22 -22.98 -2.09
C CYS A 139 -3.37 -22.88 -1.06
N ASN A 140 -4.51 -22.29 -1.44
CA ASN A 140 -5.69 -22.20 -0.58
C ASN A 140 -6.33 -23.56 -0.27
N MET A 141 -6.28 -24.50 -1.22
CA MET A 141 -6.98 -25.78 -1.11
C MET A 141 -6.17 -26.87 -0.42
N HIS A 142 -4.84 -26.84 -0.57
CA HIS A 142 -3.97 -27.96 -0.22
C HIS A 142 -2.71 -27.56 0.55
N GLY A 143 -2.44 -26.27 0.67
CA GLY A 143 -1.18 -25.79 1.19
C GLY A 143 -1.18 -25.65 2.72
N ASP A 144 0.00 -25.83 3.30
CA ASP A 144 0.27 -25.54 4.71
C ASP A 144 0.28 -24.03 4.94
N VAL A 145 -0.26 -23.54 6.06
CA VAL A 145 -0.58 -22.11 6.26
C VAL A 145 0.66 -21.22 6.08
N ASP A 146 1.79 -21.64 6.64
CA ASP A 146 3.03 -20.85 6.62
C ASP A 146 3.63 -20.78 5.21
N ILE A 147 3.83 -21.95 4.58
CA ILE A 147 4.42 -22.06 3.22
C ILE A 147 3.51 -21.43 2.16
N SER A 148 2.20 -21.56 2.32
CA SER A 148 1.21 -21.08 1.35
C SER A 148 1.06 -19.59 1.39
N SER A 149 1.15 -18.98 2.57
CA SER A 149 1.05 -17.52 2.71
C SER A 149 2.20 -16.81 1.99
N GLU A 150 3.42 -17.29 2.16
CA GLU A 150 4.61 -16.73 1.52
C GLU A 150 4.57 -16.94 0.01
N LEU A 151 4.24 -18.16 -0.45
CA LEU A 151 4.13 -18.45 -1.87
C LEU A 151 3.03 -17.61 -2.55
N GLN A 152 1.87 -17.43 -1.90
CA GLN A 152 0.81 -16.56 -2.40
C GLN A 152 1.25 -15.11 -2.51
N ALA A 153 2.00 -14.58 -1.54
CA ALA A 153 2.53 -13.23 -1.61
C ALA A 153 3.46 -13.06 -2.82
N HIS A 154 4.34 -14.02 -3.07
CA HIS A 154 5.23 -14.03 -4.23
C HIS A 154 4.46 -14.13 -5.56
N LEU A 155 3.45 -15.00 -5.64
CA LEU A 155 2.61 -15.15 -6.83
C LEU A 155 1.85 -13.86 -7.17
N ARG A 156 1.29 -13.17 -6.19
CA ARG A 156 0.60 -11.88 -6.41
C ARG A 156 1.56 -10.78 -6.86
N ARG A 157 2.75 -10.72 -6.27
CA ARG A 157 3.80 -9.76 -6.71
C ARG A 157 4.19 -10.02 -8.16
N PHE A 158 4.44 -11.28 -8.51
CA PHE A 158 4.82 -11.66 -9.87
C PHE A 158 3.70 -11.41 -10.89
N GLN A 159 2.44 -11.71 -10.56
CA GLN A 159 1.28 -11.30 -11.38
C GLN A 159 1.26 -9.79 -11.61
N GLY A 160 1.55 -8.99 -10.59
CA GLY A 160 1.63 -7.53 -10.70
C GLY A 160 2.72 -7.06 -11.68
N VAL A 161 3.86 -7.76 -11.72
CA VAL A 161 4.94 -7.48 -12.68
C VAL A 161 4.48 -7.80 -14.11
N LEU A 162 3.95 -9.00 -14.35
CA LEU A 162 3.42 -9.40 -15.66
C LEU A 162 2.29 -8.49 -16.14
N PHE A 163 1.43 -8.04 -15.23
CA PHE A 163 0.35 -7.12 -15.56
C PHE A 163 0.89 -5.73 -15.96
N LYS A 164 1.91 -5.22 -15.26
CA LYS A 164 2.55 -3.95 -15.64
C LYS A 164 3.24 -4.04 -16.99
N GLU A 165 3.89 -5.17 -17.28
CA GLU A 165 4.54 -5.42 -18.57
C GLU A 165 3.52 -5.47 -19.71
N THR A 166 2.42 -6.22 -19.53
CA THR A 166 1.33 -6.23 -20.53
C THR A 166 0.75 -4.84 -20.71
N GLN A 167 0.54 -4.10 -19.63
CA GLN A 167 0.01 -2.73 -19.70
C GLN A 167 0.95 -1.75 -20.41
N ALA A 168 2.26 -1.85 -20.17
CA ALA A 168 3.26 -1.02 -20.86
C ALA A 168 3.30 -1.31 -22.37
N ASN A 169 3.03 -2.55 -22.76
CA ASN A 169 3.04 -2.99 -24.15
C ASN A 169 1.69 -2.81 -24.88
N LEU A 170 0.63 -2.41 -24.17
CA LEU A 170 -0.67 -2.12 -24.77
C LEU A 170 -0.62 -0.80 -25.55
N LYS A 171 -0.77 -0.90 -26.87
CA LYS A 171 -0.96 0.27 -27.72
C LYS A 171 -2.35 0.85 -27.49
N GLN A 172 -2.43 2.16 -27.21
CA GLN A 172 -3.68 2.89 -27.08
C GLN A 172 -4.49 2.74 -28.39
N VAL A 173 -5.62 2.03 -28.31
CA VAL A 173 -6.57 1.91 -29.41
C VAL A 173 -7.56 3.08 -29.34
N SER A 174 -7.85 3.69 -30.49
CA SER A 174 -8.86 4.76 -30.54
C SER A 174 -10.26 4.20 -30.23
N LEU A 175 -11.12 5.01 -29.61
CA LEU A 175 -12.51 4.64 -29.33
C LEU A 175 -13.26 4.23 -30.61
N GLU A 176 -12.95 4.87 -31.73
CA GLU A 176 -13.48 4.53 -33.06
C GLU A 176 -13.10 3.10 -33.49
N THR A 177 -11.87 2.67 -33.19
CA THR A 177 -11.42 1.29 -33.47
C THR A 177 -12.16 0.29 -32.60
N MET A 178 -12.38 0.60 -31.32
CA MET A 178 -13.12 -0.26 -30.40
C MET A 178 -14.60 -0.41 -30.82
N TRP A 179 -15.26 0.69 -31.19
CA TRP A 179 -16.65 0.66 -31.63
C TRP A 179 -16.83 0.00 -32.99
N SER A 180 -15.90 0.22 -33.93
CA SER A 180 -15.94 -0.43 -35.26
C SER A 180 -15.82 -1.96 -35.17
N SER A 181 -14.97 -2.48 -34.27
CA SER A 181 -14.84 -3.93 -34.03
C SER A 181 -16.07 -4.55 -33.37
N ARG A 182 -16.87 -3.76 -32.65
CA ARG A 182 -18.08 -4.24 -31.96
C ARG A 182 -19.32 -4.27 -32.86
N VAL A 183 -19.35 -3.46 -33.92
CA VAL A 183 -20.47 -3.39 -34.88
C VAL A 183 -20.55 -4.64 -35.77
N GLN A 184 -19.45 -5.37 -35.97
CA GLN A 184 -19.43 -6.55 -36.83
C GLN A 184 -20.21 -7.77 -36.30
N TRP A 185 -20.65 -7.77 -35.03
CA TRP A 185 -21.42 -8.87 -34.43
C TRP A 185 -22.92 -8.84 -34.73
N ASN A 186 -23.43 -7.80 -35.38
CA ASN A 186 -24.88 -7.58 -35.56
C ASN A 186 -25.33 -7.48 -37.03
N THR A 187 -24.57 -8.00 -38.01
CA THR A 187 -24.96 -7.87 -39.43
C THR A 187 -24.88 -9.16 -40.23
N ALA A 188 -25.07 -10.31 -39.59
CA ALA A 188 -25.28 -11.58 -40.28
C ALA A 188 -26.42 -12.34 -39.60
N ASP A 189 -27.68 -11.98 -39.90
CA ASP A 189 -28.82 -12.93 -40.04
C ASP A 189 -30.16 -12.21 -40.17
N ASP A 190 -30.31 -11.29 -41.13
CA ASP A 190 -31.66 -10.87 -41.57
C ASP A 190 -31.61 -10.53 -43.07
N ASP A 191 -31.34 -11.53 -43.90
CA ASP A 191 -31.72 -11.49 -45.32
C ASP A 191 -31.76 -12.90 -45.92
N VAL A 192 -32.85 -13.63 -45.63
CA VAL A 192 -33.42 -14.61 -46.58
C VAL A 192 -34.91 -14.35 -46.73
N VAL A 193 -35.18 -13.30 -47.51
CA VAL A 193 -36.13 -13.20 -48.62
C VAL A 193 -37.21 -14.29 -48.70
N MET A 194 -38.44 -13.80 -48.56
CA MET A 194 -39.70 -14.33 -49.07
C MET A 194 -39.58 -15.01 -50.45
N MET A 195 -39.97 -16.28 -50.53
CA MET A 195 -40.77 -16.87 -51.64
C MET A 195 -41.48 -18.13 -51.18
#